data_AF-A0A1B9M739-F1
#
_entry.id   AF-A0A1B9M739-F1
#
_cell.length_a   1.000
_cell.length_b   1.000
_cell.length_c   1.000
_cell.angle_alpha   90.00
_cell.angle_beta   90.00
_cell.angle_gamma   90.00
#
_symmetry.space_group_name_H-M   'P 1'
#
loop_
_entity.id
_entity.type
_entity.pdbx_description
1 polymer ?
#
loop_
_entity_poly.entity_id
_entity_poly.type
_entity_poly.pdbx_seq_one_letter_code
_entity_poly.pdbx_strand_id
1 'polypeptide(L)'
;MMTTPSKQGLQEYVCLPISMINGWLFGIETSRVKPEIRATLEQYQLECFDVLYNHFMPKVAQQFPNTISPEQQQQIQQAVNERVYRTGEKHQAVYSKFHQQFKIPRYQDLPASKFDKAIEWLGGVHSRSGLSDEDLYNLAWLYKVADRMRHHIELVEPALRAIDSRFTGAFYSMAYDYKYTLRQARKVIERETAHIITSHLTTNWNKVLPIIRHN
;
A
#
# COMPACT_ATOMS: atom_id res chain seq x y z
N MET A 1 -3.12 9.99 35.83
CA MET A 1 -1.79 10.62 35.85
C MET A 1 -1.17 10.42 34.49
N MET A 2 -0.78 11.50 33.81
CA MET A 2 -0.13 11.43 32.49
C MET A 2 1.29 11.99 32.62
N THR A 3 2.27 11.27 32.10
CA THR A 3 3.67 11.69 32.12
C THR A 3 3.96 12.51 30.87
N THR A 4 4.30 13.79 31.02
CA THR A 4 4.64 14.66 29.90
C THR A 4 6.12 15.06 29.96
N PRO A 5 6.80 15.14 28.80
CA PRO A 5 8.20 15.56 28.76
C PRO A 5 8.32 17.08 28.97
N SER A 6 9.06 17.48 30.00
CA SER A 6 9.43 18.87 30.31
C SER A 6 10.92 19.09 30.01
N LYS A 7 11.34 20.36 29.86
CA LYS A 7 12.75 20.74 29.65
C LYS A 7 13.72 20.21 30.72
N GLN A 8 13.20 19.81 31.89
CA GLN A 8 13.99 19.26 33.01
C GLN A 8 13.74 17.76 33.28
N GLY A 9 12.98 17.05 32.44
CA GLY A 9 12.70 15.62 32.59
C GLY A 9 11.22 15.26 32.46
N LEU A 10 10.90 13.99 32.69
CA LEU A 10 9.52 13.49 32.70
C LEU A 10 8.83 13.90 34.00
N GLN A 11 7.68 14.56 33.90
CA GLN A 11 6.92 15.03 35.05
C GLN A 11 5.48 14.51 35.01
N GLU A 12 4.96 14.11 36.16
CA GLU A 12 3.60 13.62 36.30
C GLU A 12 2.62 14.78 36.45
N TYR A 13 1.59 14.78 35.60
CA TYR A 13 0.50 15.75 35.65
C TYR A 13 -0.84 15.05 35.89
N VAL A 14 -1.68 15.70 36.70
CA VAL A 14 -3.09 15.38 36.83
C VAL A 14 -3.83 16.09 35.70
N CYS A 15 -4.25 15.33 34.69
CA CYS A 15 -5.06 15.85 33.59
C CYS A 15 -6.51 15.41 33.78
N LEU A 16 -7.45 16.35 33.65
CA LEU A 16 -8.87 16.05 33.61
C LEU A 16 -9.26 15.62 32.18
N PRO A 17 -9.99 14.52 31.99
CA PRO A 17 -10.54 14.17 30.69
C PRO A 17 -11.43 15.28 30.13
N ILE A 18 -11.35 15.53 28.82
CA ILE A 18 -12.10 16.62 28.19
C ILE A 18 -13.62 16.44 28.29
N SER A 19 -14.10 15.20 28.37
CA SER A 19 -15.53 14.90 28.63
C SER A 19 -16.01 15.43 29.97
N MET A 20 -15.12 15.53 30.96
CA MET A 20 -15.42 15.98 32.30
C MET A 20 -15.23 17.49 32.49
N ILE A 21 -14.92 18.22 31.42
CA ILE A 21 -14.68 19.67 31.53
C ILE A 21 -15.92 20.39 32.04
N ASN A 22 -17.13 19.95 31.71
CA ASN A 22 -18.40 20.59 32.09
C ASN A 22 -18.74 20.44 33.59
N GLY A 23 -17.89 19.78 34.37
CA GLY A 23 -18.11 19.54 35.80
C GLY A 23 -18.13 20.78 36.66
N TRP A 24 -17.61 21.91 36.15
CA TRP A 24 -17.72 23.21 36.81
C TRP A 24 -19.17 23.68 36.98
N LEU A 25 -20.13 23.10 36.23
CA LEU A 25 -21.56 23.38 36.38
C LEU A 25 -22.19 22.68 37.59
N PHE A 26 -21.53 21.66 38.14
CA PHE A 26 -22.05 20.93 39.29
C PHE A 26 -21.72 21.71 40.57
N GLY A 27 -22.73 22.37 41.14
CA GLY A 27 -22.61 23.11 42.40
C GLY A 27 -22.61 22.26 43.67
N ILE A 28 -22.53 20.92 43.56
CA ILE A 28 -22.65 19.98 44.67
C ILE A 28 -21.41 19.10 44.75
N GLU A 29 -20.67 19.20 45.87
CA GLU A 29 -19.52 18.35 46.17
C GLU A 29 -19.96 17.02 46.82
N THR A 30 -19.53 15.89 46.26
CA THR A 30 -19.84 14.53 46.75
C THR A 30 -19.32 14.25 48.16
N SER A 31 -18.33 15.02 48.62
CA SER A 31 -17.77 14.95 49.98
C SER A 31 -18.68 15.57 51.05
N ARG A 32 -19.62 16.46 50.66
CA ARG A 32 -20.51 17.19 51.59
C ARG A 32 -21.89 16.55 51.74
N VAL A 33 -22.10 15.38 51.16
CA VAL A 33 -23.38 14.66 51.17
C VAL A 33 -23.32 13.47 52.12
N LYS A 34 -24.48 13.02 52.59
CA LYS A 34 -24.59 11.82 53.43
C LYS A 34 -24.03 10.61 52.67
N PRO A 35 -23.30 9.70 53.35
CA PRO A 35 -22.66 8.56 52.71
C PRO A 35 -23.65 7.64 51.97
N GLU A 36 -24.91 7.59 52.41
CA GLU A 36 -25.99 6.81 51.79
C GLU A 36 -26.34 7.26 50.36
N ILE A 37 -26.23 8.56 50.05
CA ILE A 37 -26.67 9.13 48.76
C ILE A 37 -25.49 9.32 47.80
N ARG A 38 -24.26 9.27 48.32
CA ARG A 38 -23.05 9.60 47.58
C ARG A 38 -22.90 8.78 46.29
N ALA A 39 -23.11 7.47 46.36
CA ALA A 39 -22.98 6.58 45.20
C ALA A 39 -23.99 6.95 44.08
N THR A 40 -25.24 7.21 44.44
CA THR A 40 -26.29 7.62 43.50
C THR A 40 -25.97 8.97 42.86
N LEU A 41 -25.44 9.91 43.64
CA LEU A 41 -25.06 11.24 43.15
C LEU A 41 -23.86 11.18 42.20
N GLU A 42 -22.86 10.34 42.51
CA GLU A 42 -21.70 10.11 41.64
C GLU A 42 -22.14 9.51 40.29
N GLN A 43 -23.02 8.52 40.30
CA GLN A 43 -23.59 7.97 39.07
C GLN A 43 -24.33 9.03 38.25
N TYR A 44 -25.19 9.82 38.90
CA TYR A 44 -25.93 10.88 38.23
C TYR A 44 -25.01 11.93 37.60
N GLN A 45 -23.95 12.33 38.30
CA GLN A 45 -22.96 13.26 37.76
C GLN A 45 -22.23 12.69 36.55
N LEU A 46 -21.84 11.41 36.59
CA LEU A 46 -21.23 10.71 35.44
C LEU A 46 -22.14 10.72 34.21
N GLU A 47 -23.42 10.40 34.36
CA GLU A 47 -24.39 10.44 33.27
C GLU A 47 -24.60 11.87 32.74
N CYS A 48 -24.65 12.87 33.64
CA CYS A 48 -24.75 14.27 33.25
C CYS A 48 -23.52 14.75 32.48
N PHE A 49 -22.31 14.33 32.83
CA PHE A 49 -21.10 14.67 32.08
C PHE A 49 -21.22 14.27 30.61
N ASP A 50 -21.68 13.06 30.34
CA ASP A 50 -21.84 12.55 28.98
C ASP A 50 -22.90 13.34 28.19
N VAL A 51 -24.04 13.62 28.81
CA VAL A 51 -25.11 14.41 28.18
C VAL A 51 -24.64 15.82 27.86
N LEU A 52 -23.98 16.48 28.82
CA LEU A 52 -23.47 17.84 28.64
C LEU A 52 -22.36 17.89 27.60
N TYR A 53 -21.45 16.92 27.60
CA TYR A 53 -20.40 16.83 26.60
C TYR A 53 -20.97 16.67 25.19
N ASN A 54 -21.95 15.78 25.01
CA ASN A 54 -22.62 15.59 23.73
C ASN A 54 -23.39 16.84 23.27
N HIS A 55 -24.00 17.58 24.20
CA HIS A 55 -24.75 18.80 23.91
C HIS A 55 -23.84 19.99 23.56
N PHE A 56 -22.80 20.25 24.35
CA PHE A 56 -21.93 21.42 24.22
C PHE A 56 -20.76 21.20 23.25
N MET A 57 -20.32 19.96 23.03
CA MET A 57 -19.22 19.62 22.11
C MET A 57 -19.66 18.67 20.98
N PRO A 58 -20.71 18.98 20.21
CA PRO A 58 -21.22 18.08 19.17
C PRO A 58 -20.17 17.87 18.05
N LYS A 59 -19.29 18.83 17.80
CA LYS A 59 -18.21 18.72 16.79
C LYS A 59 -17.08 17.80 17.22
N VAL A 60 -16.73 17.75 18.51
CA VAL A 60 -15.68 16.84 19.03
C VAL A 60 -16.25 15.43 19.18
N ALA A 61 -17.50 15.31 19.63
CA ALA A 61 -18.25 14.07 19.57
C ALA A 61 -18.39 13.55 18.12
N GLN A 62 -18.53 14.44 17.12
CA GLN A 62 -18.53 14.12 15.68
C GLN A 62 -17.15 13.97 15.02
N GLN A 63 -16.05 14.35 15.67
CA GLN A 63 -14.70 14.21 15.09
C GLN A 63 -14.15 12.79 15.21
N PHE A 64 -14.81 11.89 15.94
CA PHE A 64 -14.44 10.49 16.10
C PHE A 64 -15.48 9.39 15.75
N PRO A 65 -16.69 9.61 15.17
CA PRO A 65 -17.58 8.49 14.85
C PRO A 65 -17.57 7.96 13.41
N ASN A 66 -16.88 8.55 12.42
CA ASN A 66 -17.07 8.07 11.03
C ASN A 66 -15.94 8.27 10.02
N THR A 67 -14.75 8.74 10.41
CA THR A 67 -13.61 8.84 9.49
C THR A 67 -12.89 7.49 9.36
N ILE A 68 -12.45 7.18 8.14
CA ILE A 68 -11.72 5.94 7.80
C ILE A 68 -10.53 5.67 8.73
N SER A 69 -10.38 4.40 9.12
CA SER A 69 -9.26 3.88 9.91
C SER A 69 -7.90 4.18 9.24
N PRO A 70 -6.80 4.33 10.00
CA PRO A 70 -5.45 4.43 9.43
C PRO A 70 -5.13 3.36 8.38
N GLU A 71 -5.63 2.13 8.56
CA GLU A 71 -5.48 1.05 7.59
C GLU A 71 -6.24 1.30 6.28
N GLN A 72 -7.48 1.81 6.39
CA GLN A 72 -8.29 2.19 5.24
C GLN A 72 -7.69 3.38 4.48
N GLN A 73 -7.04 4.31 5.19
CA GLN A 73 -6.30 5.40 4.57
C GLN A 73 -5.12 4.90 3.73
N GLN A 74 -4.38 3.89 4.24
CA GLN A 74 -3.31 3.24 3.48
C GLN A 74 -3.85 2.53 2.23
N GLN A 75 -4.98 1.83 2.35
CA GLN A 75 -5.63 1.16 1.22
C GLN A 75 -6.03 2.13 0.10
N ILE A 76 -6.56 3.32 0.44
CA ILE A 76 -6.85 4.37 -0.55
C ILE A 76 -5.57 4.87 -1.22
N GLN A 77 -4.50 5.08 -0.46
CA GLN A 77 -3.22 5.51 -1.05
C GLN A 77 -2.67 4.45 -2.03
N GLN A 78 -2.75 3.16 -1.67
CA GLN A 78 -2.35 2.06 -2.53
C GLN A 78 -3.19 2.03 -3.82
N ALA A 79 -4.51 2.08 -3.71
CA ALA A 79 -5.41 2.08 -4.86
C ALA A 79 -5.22 3.32 -5.78
N VAL A 80 -4.90 4.49 -5.21
CA VAL A 80 -4.54 5.68 -6.00
C VAL A 80 -3.24 5.45 -6.78
N ASN A 81 -2.21 4.87 -6.16
CA ASN A 81 -0.94 4.57 -6.82
C ASN A 81 -1.12 3.57 -7.97
N GLU A 82 -1.96 2.55 -7.78
CA GLU A 82 -2.31 1.57 -8.82
C GLU A 82 -3.01 2.22 -10.00
N ARG A 83 -3.98 3.11 -9.73
CA ARG A 83 -4.68 3.85 -10.79
C ARG A 83 -3.75 4.75 -11.58
N VAL A 84 -2.81 5.42 -10.91
CA VAL A 84 -1.75 6.21 -11.55
C VAL A 84 -0.90 5.36 -12.47
N TYR A 85 -0.50 4.15 -12.03
CA TYR A 85 0.27 3.23 -12.86
C TYR A 85 -0.53 2.74 -14.08
N ARG A 86 -1.79 2.35 -13.90
CA ARG A 86 -2.66 1.84 -14.97
C ARG A 86 -2.97 2.90 -16.02
N THR A 87 -3.28 4.12 -15.60
CA THR A 87 -3.73 5.19 -16.50
C THR A 87 -2.58 6.10 -16.95
N GLY A 88 -1.42 6.04 -16.29
CA GLY A 88 -0.27 6.92 -16.56
C GLY A 88 -0.48 8.38 -16.12
N GLU A 89 -1.53 8.66 -15.34
CA GLU A 89 -1.87 10.02 -14.88
C GLU A 89 -1.00 10.46 -13.70
N LYS A 90 -0.76 11.76 -13.54
CA LYS A 90 -0.08 12.29 -12.33
C LYS A 90 -0.95 12.07 -11.09
N HIS A 91 -0.33 11.73 -9.95
CA HIS A 91 -1.02 11.54 -8.65
C HIS A 91 -1.98 12.69 -8.30
N GLN A 92 -1.56 13.93 -8.52
CA GLN A 92 -2.37 15.11 -8.21
C GLN A 92 -3.68 15.17 -9.01
N ALA A 93 -3.69 14.69 -10.26
CA ALA A 93 -4.89 14.64 -11.09
C ALA A 93 -5.88 13.59 -10.56
N VAL A 94 -5.37 12.43 -10.12
CA VAL A 94 -6.19 11.36 -9.53
C VAL A 94 -6.83 11.82 -8.22
N TYR A 95 -6.06 12.46 -7.34
CA TYR A 95 -6.60 13.03 -6.09
C TYR A 95 -7.62 14.14 -6.34
N SER A 96 -7.37 15.01 -7.34
CA SER A 96 -8.33 16.07 -7.69
C SER A 96 -9.67 15.49 -8.14
N LYS A 97 -9.64 14.46 -9.01
CA LYS A 97 -10.83 13.72 -9.43
C LYS A 97 -11.51 13.01 -8.26
N PHE A 98 -10.73 12.43 -7.34
CA PHE A 98 -11.25 11.77 -6.15
C PHE A 98 -11.98 12.76 -5.23
N HIS A 99 -11.37 13.91 -4.93
CA HIS A 99 -11.99 14.96 -4.12
C HIS A 99 -13.27 15.49 -4.77
N GLN A 100 -13.28 15.65 -6.10
CA GLN A 100 -14.46 16.08 -6.85
C GLN A 100 -15.59 15.04 -6.81
N GLN A 101 -15.27 13.76 -6.96
CA GLN A 101 -16.25 12.66 -6.95
C GLN A 101 -16.92 12.50 -5.59
N PHE A 102 -16.14 12.53 -4.51
CA PHE A 102 -16.66 12.32 -3.15
C PHE A 102 -17.10 13.62 -2.46
N LYS A 103 -16.80 14.78 -3.05
CA LYS A 103 -17.05 16.13 -2.51
C LYS A 103 -16.39 16.34 -1.14
N ILE A 104 -15.11 16.01 -1.04
CA ILE A 104 -14.35 16.02 0.22
C ILE A 104 -13.06 16.83 0.04
N PRO A 105 -12.69 17.70 1.02
CA PRO A 105 -11.46 18.48 0.94
C PRO A 105 -10.19 17.64 1.06
N ARG A 106 -10.20 16.56 1.84
CA ARG A 106 -9.05 15.66 2.04
C ARG A 106 -9.52 14.21 2.08
N TYR A 107 -8.72 13.30 1.51
CA TYR A 107 -9.06 11.87 1.50
C TYR A 107 -9.26 11.26 2.91
N GLN A 108 -8.63 11.82 3.95
CA GLN A 108 -8.74 11.38 5.35
C GLN A 108 -10.13 11.63 5.94
N ASP A 109 -10.87 12.60 5.39
CA ASP A 109 -12.22 12.96 5.84
C ASP A 109 -13.30 12.08 5.17
N LEU A 110 -12.91 10.99 4.51
CA LEU A 110 -13.86 10.06 3.89
C LEU A 110 -14.68 9.34 4.96
N PRO A 111 -16.02 9.38 4.89
CA PRO A 111 -16.88 8.59 5.76
C PRO A 111 -16.67 7.09 5.53
N ALA A 112 -16.56 6.29 6.60
CA ALA A 112 -16.36 4.84 6.54
C ALA A 112 -17.41 4.14 5.65
N SER A 113 -18.67 4.60 5.67
CA SER A 113 -19.76 4.09 4.80
C SER A 113 -19.50 4.25 3.29
N LYS A 114 -18.61 5.16 2.88
CA LYS A 114 -18.27 5.41 1.47
C LYS A 114 -16.95 4.76 1.06
N PHE A 115 -16.29 4.05 1.98
CA PHE A 115 -15.02 3.40 1.74
C PHE A 115 -15.09 2.39 0.59
N ASP A 116 -16.06 1.47 0.63
CA ASP A 116 -16.19 0.42 -0.39
C ASP A 116 -16.39 1.01 -1.79
N LYS A 117 -17.23 2.04 -1.90
CA LYS A 117 -17.46 2.78 -3.15
C LYS A 117 -16.21 3.52 -3.63
N ALA A 118 -15.38 4.02 -2.71
CA ALA A 118 -14.13 4.68 -3.05
C ALA A 118 -13.09 3.71 -3.60
N ILE A 119 -12.97 2.52 -3.00
CA ILE A 119 -12.09 1.47 -3.48
C ILE A 119 -12.56 0.94 -4.84
N GLU A 120 -13.85 0.66 -5.01
CA GLU A 120 -14.42 0.25 -6.29
C GLU A 120 -14.13 1.28 -7.40
N TRP A 121 -14.33 2.57 -7.11
CA TRP A 121 -14.06 3.64 -8.08
C TRP A 121 -12.57 3.78 -8.44
N LEU A 122 -11.66 3.53 -7.49
CA LEU A 122 -10.23 3.52 -7.75
C LEU A 122 -9.79 2.30 -8.58
N GLY A 123 -10.63 1.28 -8.71
CA GLY A 123 -10.38 0.06 -9.46
C GLY A 123 -10.07 -1.15 -8.59
N GLY A 124 -10.45 -1.13 -7.31
CA GLY A 124 -10.10 -2.12 -6.29
C GLY A 124 -8.72 -1.88 -5.70
N VAL A 125 -8.48 -2.43 -4.50
CA VAL A 125 -7.11 -2.69 -4.03
C VAL A 125 -6.74 -4.02 -4.64
N HIS A 126 -6.16 -4.01 -5.85
CA HIS A 126 -5.51 -5.21 -6.31
C HIS A 126 -4.19 -5.20 -5.58
N SER A 127 -4.14 -5.84 -4.39
CA SER A 127 -2.88 -6.29 -3.80
C SER A 127 -2.03 -6.70 -4.98
N ARG A 128 -0.88 -6.04 -5.16
CA ARG A 128 0.10 -6.49 -6.15
C ARG A 128 0.39 -7.95 -5.81
N SER A 129 -0.41 -8.87 -6.34
CA SER A 129 0.03 -10.19 -6.67
C SER A 129 1.28 -9.92 -7.49
N GLY A 130 2.34 -10.66 -7.25
CA GLY A 130 3.53 -10.57 -8.09
C GLY A 130 3.16 -10.71 -9.58
N LEU A 131 4.20 -10.72 -10.41
CA LEU A 131 4.05 -11.12 -11.81
C LEU A 131 3.13 -12.36 -11.87
N SER A 132 2.04 -12.27 -12.64
CA SER A 132 1.15 -13.41 -12.78
C SER A 132 1.90 -14.57 -13.45
N ASP A 133 1.38 -15.78 -13.36
CA ASP A 133 1.96 -16.92 -14.07
C ASP A 133 2.06 -16.65 -15.58
N GLU A 134 1.13 -15.88 -16.15
CA GLU A 134 1.17 -15.47 -17.56
C GLU A 134 2.30 -14.47 -17.83
N ASP A 135 2.51 -13.50 -16.94
CA ASP A 135 3.63 -12.54 -17.04
C ASP A 135 4.98 -13.26 -16.91
N LEU A 136 5.09 -14.19 -15.96
CA LEU A 136 6.27 -15.03 -15.78
C LEU A 136 6.51 -15.91 -17.02
N TYR A 137 5.46 -16.43 -17.64
CA TYR A 137 5.54 -17.21 -18.87
C TYR A 137 6.08 -16.37 -20.03
N ASN A 138 5.54 -15.17 -20.20
CA ASN A 138 5.97 -14.24 -21.24
C ASN A 138 7.43 -13.80 -21.04
N LEU A 139 7.85 -13.51 -19.81
CA LEU A 139 9.24 -13.19 -19.46
C LEU A 139 10.19 -14.37 -19.72
N ALA A 140 9.76 -15.58 -19.37
CA ALA A 140 10.52 -16.80 -19.62
C ALA A 140 10.71 -17.03 -21.13
N TRP A 141 9.66 -16.83 -21.93
CA TRP A 141 9.75 -16.91 -23.39
C TRP A 141 10.63 -15.82 -23.99
N LEU A 142 10.51 -14.59 -23.49
CA LEU A 142 11.34 -13.48 -23.92
C LEU A 142 12.82 -13.78 -23.69
N TYR A 143 13.18 -14.29 -22.51
CA TYR A 143 14.54 -14.74 -22.22
C TYR A 143 14.99 -15.80 -23.24
N LYS A 144 14.17 -16.84 -23.47
CA LYS A 144 14.49 -17.91 -24.43
C LYS A 144 14.74 -17.37 -25.85
N VAL A 145 13.91 -16.44 -26.32
CA VAL A 145 14.06 -15.83 -27.65
C VAL A 145 15.31 -14.97 -27.70
N ALA A 146 15.55 -14.15 -26.68
CA ALA A 146 16.72 -13.28 -26.61
C ALA A 146 18.04 -14.06 -26.58
N ASP A 147 18.11 -15.14 -25.79
CA ASP A 147 19.30 -16.00 -25.73
C ASP A 147 19.54 -16.72 -27.07
N ARG A 148 18.47 -17.20 -27.72
CA ARG A 148 18.56 -17.78 -29.07
C ARG A 148 19.06 -16.77 -30.10
N MET A 149 18.49 -15.57 -30.13
CA MET A 149 18.92 -14.51 -31.04
C MET A 149 20.39 -14.17 -30.81
N ARG A 150 20.79 -14.03 -29.55
CA ARG A 150 22.17 -13.72 -29.19
C ARG A 150 23.14 -14.82 -29.62
N HIS A 151 22.77 -16.10 -29.49
CA HIS A 151 23.58 -17.20 -29.99
C HIS A 151 23.75 -17.15 -31.52
N HIS A 152 22.70 -16.79 -32.27
CA HIS A 152 22.81 -16.63 -33.73
C HIS A 152 23.70 -15.42 -34.10
N ILE A 153 23.60 -14.33 -33.33
CA ILE A 153 24.49 -13.17 -33.49
C ILE A 153 25.95 -13.57 -33.25
N GLU A 154 26.23 -14.39 -32.24
CA GLU A 154 27.56 -14.92 -31.94
C GLU A 154 28.13 -15.76 -33.10
N LEU A 155 27.29 -16.48 -33.85
CA LEU A 155 27.70 -17.23 -35.05
C LEU A 155 27.95 -16.33 -36.28
N VAL A 156 27.24 -15.19 -36.37
CA VAL A 156 27.31 -14.28 -37.52
C VAL A 156 28.43 -13.25 -37.37
N GLU A 157 28.80 -12.87 -36.14
CA GLU A 157 29.81 -11.85 -35.86
C GLU A 157 31.16 -12.11 -36.57
N PRO A 158 31.72 -13.34 -36.60
CA PRO A 158 32.99 -13.59 -37.28
C PRO A 158 32.92 -13.35 -38.79
N ALA A 159 31.78 -13.65 -39.41
CA ALA A 159 31.57 -13.39 -40.84
C ALA A 159 31.48 -11.89 -41.12
N LEU A 160 30.81 -11.12 -40.25
CA LEU A 160 30.76 -9.66 -40.34
C LEU A 160 32.14 -9.02 -40.17
N ARG A 161 32.95 -9.57 -39.27
CA ARG A 161 34.34 -9.17 -39.07
C ARG A 161 35.19 -9.45 -40.30
N ALA A 162 35.01 -10.61 -40.94
CA ALA A 162 35.78 -11.00 -42.12
C ALA A 162 35.52 -10.08 -43.34
N ILE A 163 34.33 -9.49 -43.45
CA ILE A 163 33.97 -8.55 -44.51
C ILE A 163 34.19 -7.08 -44.13
N ASP A 164 34.85 -6.80 -43.00
CA ASP A 164 35.08 -5.47 -42.43
C ASP A 164 33.80 -4.62 -42.35
N SER A 165 32.72 -5.24 -41.89
CA SER A 165 31.44 -4.56 -41.76
C SER A 165 31.47 -3.54 -40.62
N ARG A 166 30.89 -2.36 -40.85
CA ARG A 166 30.65 -1.34 -39.80
C ARG A 166 29.83 -1.84 -38.61
N PHE A 167 29.10 -2.96 -38.77
CA PHE A 167 28.26 -3.54 -37.73
C PHE A 167 28.99 -4.51 -36.79
N THR A 168 30.25 -4.84 -37.08
CA THR A 168 31.04 -5.82 -36.31
C THR A 168 31.08 -5.50 -34.82
N GLY A 169 31.37 -4.24 -34.45
CA GLY A 169 31.41 -3.83 -33.05
C GLY A 169 30.07 -4.00 -32.32
N ALA A 170 28.96 -3.65 -32.97
CA ALA A 170 27.63 -3.79 -32.39
C ALA A 170 27.25 -5.26 -32.18
N PHE A 171 27.54 -6.12 -33.16
CA PHE A 171 27.26 -7.56 -33.08
C PHE A 171 28.16 -8.26 -32.05
N TYR A 172 29.40 -7.81 -31.90
CA TYR A 172 30.30 -8.28 -30.85
C TYR A 172 29.73 -7.99 -29.45
N SER A 173 29.31 -6.76 -29.18
CA SER A 173 28.70 -6.42 -27.89
C SER A 173 27.39 -7.17 -27.64
N MET A 174 26.55 -7.30 -28.66
CA MET A 174 25.32 -8.11 -28.55
C MET A 174 25.62 -9.57 -28.23
N ALA A 175 26.64 -10.17 -28.84
CA ALA A 175 27.03 -11.56 -28.61
C ALA A 175 27.68 -11.77 -27.25
N TYR A 176 28.59 -10.90 -26.82
CA TYR A 176 29.44 -11.16 -25.67
C TYR A 176 29.06 -10.36 -24.43
N ASP A 177 28.75 -9.07 -24.57
CA ASP A 177 28.45 -8.21 -23.41
C ASP A 177 27.05 -8.47 -22.86
N TYR A 178 26.06 -8.68 -23.74
CA TYR A 178 24.66 -8.88 -23.30
C TYR A 178 24.43 -10.24 -22.64
N LYS A 179 25.38 -11.18 -22.79
CA LYS A 179 25.42 -12.47 -22.10
C LYS A 179 25.26 -12.31 -20.60
N TYR A 180 25.93 -11.31 -20.01
CA TYR A 180 25.88 -11.09 -18.58
C TYR A 180 24.47 -10.67 -18.12
N THR A 181 23.89 -9.67 -18.79
CA THR A 181 22.54 -9.16 -18.47
C THR A 181 21.48 -10.25 -18.61
N LEU A 182 21.54 -11.05 -19.69
CA LEU A 182 20.64 -12.19 -19.87
C LEU A 182 20.78 -13.22 -18.74
N ARG A 183 22.00 -13.55 -18.30
CA ARG A 183 22.20 -14.44 -17.15
C ARG A 183 21.61 -13.89 -15.85
N GLN A 184 21.68 -12.59 -15.60
CA GLN A 184 21.05 -12.00 -14.41
C GLN A 184 19.52 -12.09 -14.48
N ALA A 185 18.94 -11.75 -15.64
CA ALA A 185 17.51 -11.91 -15.86
C ALA A 185 17.05 -13.35 -15.66
N ARG A 186 17.84 -14.34 -16.14
CA ARG A 186 17.56 -15.76 -15.96
C ARG A 186 17.42 -16.14 -14.49
N LYS A 187 18.35 -15.72 -13.63
CA LYS A 187 18.33 -16.05 -12.20
C LYS A 187 17.07 -15.54 -11.51
N VAL A 188 16.60 -14.36 -11.90
CA VAL A 188 15.34 -13.80 -11.38
C VAL A 188 14.16 -14.64 -11.84
N ILE A 189 14.06 -14.95 -13.13
CA ILE A 189 12.96 -15.77 -13.67
C ILE A 189 12.97 -17.17 -13.05
N GLU A 190 14.14 -17.78 -12.86
CA GLU A 190 14.31 -19.07 -12.21
C GLU A 190 13.79 -19.06 -10.76
N ARG A 191 14.16 -18.05 -9.98
CA ARG A 191 13.67 -17.87 -8.61
C ARG A 191 12.15 -17.73 -8.57
N GLU A 192 11.60 -16.85 -9.40
CA GLU A 192 10.16 -16.57 -9.39
C GLU A 192 9.35 -17.76 -9.92
N THR A 193 9.86 -18.50 -10.90
CA THR A 193 9.15 -19.66 -11.48
C THR A 193 9.37 -20.97 -10.72
N ALA A 194 10.14 -20.98 -9.62
CA ALA A 194 10.51 -22.21 -8.89
C ALA A 194 9.29 -23.02 -8.41
N HIS A 195 8.18 -22.37 -8.11
CA HIS A 195 6.93 -22.98 -7.67
C HIS A 195 6.16 -23.72 -8.80
N ILE A 196 6.49 -23.46 -10.07
CA ILE A 196 5.82 -24.08 -11.22
C ILE A 196 6.43 -25.47 -11.48
N ILE A 197 5.65 -26.53 -11.23
CA ILE A 197 6.02 -27.92 -11.47
C ILE A 197 5.53 -28.35 -12.87
N THR A 198 6.45 -28.77 -13.72
CA THR A 198 6.13 -29.31 -15.05
C THR A 198 5.80 -30.80 -14.95
N SER A 199 4.52 -31.19 -14.90
CA SER A 199 4.11 -32.60 -14.77
C SER A 199 3.21 -33.14 -15.89
N HIS A 200 2.90 -32.39 -16.94
CA HIS A 200 2.08 -32.89 -18.05
C HIS A 200 2.68 -32.55 -19.41
N LEU A 201 2.70 -33.52 -20.33
CA LEU A 201 3.28 -33.44 -21.68
C LEU A 201 2.77 -32.25 -22.53
N THR A 202 1.63 -31.65 -22.17
CA THR A 202 0.96 -30.56 -22.91
C THR A 202 1.22 -29.17 -22.34
N THR A 203 1.89 -29.03 -21.20
CA THR A 203 2.07 -27.71 -20.59
C THR A 203 3.08 -26.88 -21.39
N ASN A 204 2.66 -25.71 -21.86
CA ASN A 204 3.47 -24.75 -22.61
C ASN A 204 4.82 -24.40 -21.93
N TRP A 205 4.86 -24.48 -20.60
CA TRP A 205 6.05 -24.30 -19.77
C TRP A 205 7.18 -25.31 -20.04
N ASN A 206 6.86 -26.51 -20.51
CA ASN A 206 7.86 -27.55 -20.84
C ASN A 206 8.83 -27.10 -21.94
N LYS A 207 8.42 -26.14 -22.79
CA LYS A 207 9.27 -25.63 -23.87
C LYS A 207 10.30 -24.61 -23.39
N VAL A 208 10.15 -24.08 -22.17
CA VAL A 208 10.86 -22.87 -21.73
C VAL A 208 11.60 -23.09 -20.42
N LEU A 209 10.96 -23.71 -19.42
CA LEU A 209 11.58 -23.92 -18.11
C LEU A 209 12.86 -24.77 -18.16
N PRO A 210 13.00 -25.81 -19.02
CA PRO A 210 14.25 -26.54 -19.12
C PRO A 210 15.43 -25.65 -19.56
N ILE A 211 15.20 -24.69 -20.44
CA ILE A 211 16.23 -23.77 -20.95
C ILE A 211 16.65 -22.76 -19.88
N ILE A 212 15.76 -22.44 -18.94
CA ILE A 212 16.02 -21.49 -17.85
C ILE A 212 16.72 -22.18 -16.67
N ARG A 213 16.31 -23.42 -16.35
CA ARG A 213 16.78 -24.17 -15.17
C ARG A 213 17.99 -25.07 -15.41
N HIS A 214 18.27 -25.45 -16.66
CA HIS A 214 19.33 -26.43 -16.98
C HIS A 214 20.48 -25.92 -17.88
N ASN A 215 20.44 -24.65 -18.31
CA ASN A 215 21.59 -23.98 -18.95
C ASN A 215 22.31 -23.06 -17.96
#